data_AF-A0A7Y0BLK7-F1
#
_entry.id   AF-A0A7Y0BLK7-F1
#
_cell.length_a   1.000
_cell.length_b   1.000
_cell.length_c   1.000
_cell.angle_alpha   90.00
_cell.angle_beta   90.00
_cell.angle_gamma   90.00
#
_symmetry.space_group_name_H-M   'P 1'
#
loop_
_entity.id
_entity.type
_entity.pdbx_description
1 polymer ?
#
loop_
_entity_poly.entity_id
_entity_poly.type
_entity_poly.pdbx_seq_one_letter_code
_entity_poly.pdbx_strand_id
1 'polypeptide(L)' 'MDPLDKLVAMANQIARNLAHDDDPAGATAAHIATYWSPRMRAQIAACEGEGLTEVSRDAIARLGVRHAD' A
#
# COMPACT_ATOMS: atom_id res chain seq x y z
N MET A 1 3.62 -11.25 -15.93
CA MET A 1 3.14 -10.30 -14.92
C MET A 1 4.32 -9.42 -14.56
N ASP A 2 4.20 -8.11 -14.78
CA ASP A 2 5.24 -7.15 -14.41
C ASP A 2 5.46 -7.21 -12.87
N PRO A 3 6.70 -7.10 -12.37
CA PRO A 3 6.94 -6.88 -10.94
C PRO A 3 6.03 -5.83 -10.29
N LEU A 4 5.69 -4.74 -11.00
CA LEU A 4 4.80 -3.71 -10.50
C LEU A 4 3.35 -4.19 -10.36
N ASP A 5 2.82 -4.88 -11.38
CA ASP A 5 1.48 -5.48 -11.34
C ASP A 5 1.31 -6.38 -10.11
N LYS A 6 2.37 -7.14 -9.78
CA LYS A 6 2.37 -8.03 -8.62
C LYS A 6 2.25 -7.25 -7.30
N LEU A 7 2.95 -6.12 -7.17
CA LEU A 7 2.85 -5.27 -5.99
C LEU A 7 1.45 -4.64 -5.89
N VAL A 8 0.87 -4.17 -6.99
CA VAL A 8 -0.50 -3.65 -7.05
C VAL A 8 -1.50 -4.71 -6.58
N ALA A 9 -1.41 -5.92 -7.12
CA ALA A 9 -2.28 -7.04 -6.72
C ALA A 9 -2.14 -7.38 -5.24
N MET A 10 -0.92 -7.43 -4.71
CA MET A 10 -0.68 -7.67 -3.29
C MET A 10 -1.23 -6.55 -2.39
N ALA A 11 -1.05 -5.28 -2.76
CA ALA A 11 -1.58 -4.15 -2.01
C ALA A 11 -3.12 -4.19 -1.94
N ASN A 12 -3.78 -4.50 -3.05
CA ASN A 12 -5.23 -4.67 -3.11
C ASN A 12 -5.71 -5.88 -2.29
N GLN A 13 -4.95 -6.98 -2.29
CA GLN A 13 -5.28 -8.16 -1.48
C GLN A 13 -5.18 -7.87 0.03
N ILE A 14 -4.14 -7.14 0.45
CA ILE A 14 -3.98 -6.70 1.84
C ILE A 14 -5.17 -5.80 2.23
N ALA A 15 -5.47 -4.79 1.42
CA ALA A 15 -6.60 -3.88 1.68
C ALA A 15 -7.94 -4.63 1.79
N ARG A 16 -8.20 -5.59 0.91
CA ARG A 16 -9.39 -6.45 0.99
C ARG A 16 -9.44 -7.26 2.28
N ASN A 17 -8.31 -7.82 2.71
CA ASN A 17 -8.25 -8.63 3.92
C ASN A 17 -8.43 -7.78 5.20
N LEU A 18 -8.08 -6.49 5.14
CA LEU A 18 -8.19 -5.53 6.24
C LEU A 18 -9.44 -4.64 6.12
N ALA A 19 -10.39 -4.97 5.25
CA ALA A 19 -11.59 -4.15 5.00
C ALA A 19 -12.54 -4.02 6.20
N HIS A 20 -12.35 -4.84 7.24
CA HIS A 20 -13.14 -4.83 8.46
C HIS A 20 -12.49 -4.03 9.61
N ASP A 21 -11.31 -3.46 9.37
CA ASP A 21 -10.66 -2.55 10.32
C ASP A 21 -11.42 -1.21 10.38
N ASP A 22 -11.31 -0.49 11.49
CA ASP A 22 -11.91 0.84 11.63
C ASP A 22 -11.24 1.88 10.71
N ASP A 23 -9.96 1.68 10.36
CA ASP A 23 -9.23 2.45 9.34
C ASP A 23 -8.49 1.50 8.36
N PRO A 24 -9.19 0.93 7.37
CA PRO A 24 -8.60 -0.05 6.45
C PRO A 24 -7.37 0.46 5.69
N ALA A 25 -7.35 1.75 5.33
CA ALA A 25 -6.21 2.36 4.65
C ALA A 25 -5.01 2.51 5.59
N GLY A 26 -5.23 2.92 6.84
CA GLY A 26 -4.20 3.00 7.88
C GLY A 26 -3.60 1.62 8.20
N ALA A 27 -4.45 0.63 8.43
CA ALA A 27 -4.03 -0.75 8.68
C ALA A 27 -3.22 -1.33 7.50
N THR A 28 -3.66 -1.05 6.26
CA THR A 28 -2.92 -1.45 5.04
C THR A 28 -1.55 -0.77 4.96
N ALA A 29 -1.48 0.53 5.23
CA ALA A 29 -0.22 1.28 5.22
C ALA A 29 0.75 0.73 6.28
N ALA A 30 0.26 0.46 7.50
CA ALA A 30 1.06 -0.13 8.57
C ALA A 30 1.59 -1.52 8.21
N HIS A 31 0.73 -2.38 7.63
CA HIS A 31 1.14 -3.70 7.17
C HIS A 31 2.25 -3.62 6.10
N ILE A 32 2.07 -2.79 5.07
CA ILE A 32 3.07 -2.59 4.03
C ILE A 32 4.36 -2.01 4.63
N ALA A 33 4.27 -1.05 5.55
CA ALA A 33 5.43 -0.45 6.19
C ALA A 33 6.26 -1.46 7.00
N THR A 34 5.60 -2.40 7.69
CA THR A 34 6.22 -3.44 8.52
C THR A 34 6.86 -4.55 7.68
N TYR A 35 6.17 -5.03 6.63
CA TYR A 35 6.57 -6.26 5.94
C TYR A 35 7.25 -6.06 4.59
N TRP A 36 7.08 -4.91 3.94
CA TRP A 36 7.69 -4.68 2.63
C TRP A 36 9.06 -4.02 2.75
N SER A 37 9.97 -4.45 1.88
CA SER A 37 11.29 -3.82 1.79
C SER A 37 11.20 -2.35 1.35
N PRO A 38 12.19 -1.50 1.69
CA PRO A 38 12.24 -0.11 1.22
C PRO A 38 12.10 0.02 -0.29
N ARG A 39 12.70 -0.90 -1.06
CA ARG A 39 12.61 -0.93 -2.52
C ARG A 39 11.18 -1.16 -3.01
N MET A 40 10.46 -2.12 -2.44
CA MET A 40 9.07 -2.39 -2.83
C MET A 40 8.16 -1.18 -2.57
N ARG A 41 8.35 -0.52 -1.42
CA ARG A 41 7.61 0.70 -1.08
C ARG A 41 7.89 1.85 -2.06
N ALA A 42 9.14 2.02 -2.48
CA ALA A 42 9.49 3.02 -3.49
C ALA A 42 8.88 2.71 -4.86
N GLN A 43 8.87 1.43 -5.27
CA GLN A 43 8.28 1.02 -6.55
C GLN A 43 6.77 1.26 -6.59
N ILE A 44 6.04 0.88 -5.54
CA ILE A 44 4.58 1.05 -5.53
C ILE A 44 4.17 2.53 -5.40
N ALA A 45 4.96 3.34 -4.69
CA ALA A 45 4.73 4.79 -4.61
C ALA A 45 4.88 5.49 -5.97
N ALA A 46 5.69 4.94 -6.88
CA ALA A 46 5.90 5.50 -8.21
C ALA A 46 4.84 5.09 -9.24
N CYS A 47 3.87 4.21 -8.90
CA CYS A 47 2.90 3.68 -9.87
C CYS A 47 1.74 4.64 -10.22
N GLU A 48 1.73 5.85 -9.65
CA GLU A 48 0.64 6.85 -9.75
C GLU A 48 -0.77 6.28 -9.42
N GLY A 49 -0.79 5.13 -8.78
CA GLY A 49 -1.96 4.36 -8.39
C GLY A 49 -2.74 3.70 -9.52
N GLU A 50 -2.15 3.48 -10.70
CA GLU A 50 -2.79 2.62 -11.71
C GLU A 50 -3.08 1.21 -11.13
N GLY A 51 -4.31 0.72 -11.30
CA GLY A 51 -4.75 -0.58 -10.79
C GLY A 51 -4.94 -0.70 -9.27
N LEU A 52 -4.60 0.31 -8.47
CA LEU A 52 -4.88 0.32 -7.03
C LEU A 52 -6.36 0.62 -6.77
N THR A 53 -6.93 -0.10 -5.80
CA THR A 53 -8.22 0.27 -5.19
C THR A 53 -8.09 1.59 -4.42
N GLU A 54 -9.22 2.23 -4.10
CA GLU A 54 -9.25 3.46 -3.31
C GLU A 54 -8.51 3.32 -1.98
N VAL A 55 -8.81 2.27 -1.20
CA VAL A 55 -8.15 1.98 0.08
C VAL A 55 -6.64 1.78 -0.09
N SER A 56 -6.22 1.06 -1.14
CA SER A 56 -4.79 0.85 -1.39
C SER A 56 -4.09 2.14 -1.82
N ARG A 57 -4.74 2.99 -2.64
CA ARG A 57 -4.19 4.29 -3.04
C ARG A 57 -3.96 5.19 -1.83
N ASP A 58 -4.94 5.26 -0.93
CA ASP A 58 -4.84 6.02 0.32
C ASP A 58 -3.73 5.46 1.22
N ALA A 59 -3.63 4.14 1.34
CA ALA A 59 -2.58 3.50 2.11
C ALA A 59 -1.18 3.84 1.57
N ILE A 60 -0.98 3.78 0.25
CA ILE A 60 0.30 4.13 -0.38
C ILE A 60 0.62 5.62 -0.18
N ALA A 61 -0.35 6.52 -0.28
CA ALA A 61 -0.15 7.94 -0.01
C ALA A 61 0.35 8.19 1.43
N ARG A 62 -0.14 7.43 2.42
CA ARG A 62 0.28 7.51 3.82
C ARG A 62 1.71 7.00 4.07
N LEU A 63 2.28 6.15 3.20
CA LEU A 63 3.68 5.69 3.34
C LEU A 63 4.71 6.80 3.16
N GLY A 64 4.38 7.82 2.36
CA GLY A 64 5.23 8.99 2.11
C GLY A 64 5.11 10.05 3.21
N VAL A 65 4.03 10.01 4.00
CA VAL A 65 3.79 10.89 5.15
C VAL A 65 4.20 10.14 6.41
N ARG A 66 5.50 9.90 6.59
CA ARG A 66 5.99 9.62 7.95
C ARG A 66 6.20 10.96 8.65
N HIS A 67 5.44 11.19 9.72
CA HIS A 67 5.82 12.12 10.77
C HIS A 67 7.27 11.80 11.14
N ALA A 68 8.16 12.77 10.91
CA ALA A 68 9.43 12.81 11.62
C ALA A 68 9.08 13.14 13.07
N ASP A 69 9.20 12.15 13.94
CA ASP A 69 9.37 12.36 15.38
C ASP A 69 10.86 12.16 15.72
#